data_AF-A0AAN5CF64-F1
#
_entry.id   AF-A0AAN5CF64-F1
#
_cell.length_a   1.000
_cell.length_b   1.000
_cell.length_c   1.000
_cell.angle_alpha   90.00
_cell.angle_beta   90.00
_cell.angle_gamma   90.00
#
_symmetry.space_group_name_H-M   'P 1'
#
loop_
_entity.id
_entity.type
_entity.pdbx_description
1 polymer ?
#
loop_
_entity_poly.entity_id
_entity_poly.type
_entity_poly.pdbx_seq_one_letter_code
_entity_poly.pdbx_strand_id
1 'polypeptide(L)'
;QNSSMEDSNEGEEPSSKKCKSESVETKDKKEHDSKQKNDLHCPMCNAGCLLRCECGHETHSSRHSIECDISNITVIRNEDEPIRRLTDQHVVSVRLPTTNTQCVISQCEKYPKTPLGYLTHLSRHHKTTLYEEGLFFECSRGCIISTRSDISNHEKTCDGRNYTLHRMDENGVEERVL
;
A
#
# COMPACT_ATOMS: atom_id res chain seq x y z
N GLN A 1 40.77 23.35 -35.53
CA GLN A 1 40.87 22.54 -34.30
C GLN A 1 40.07 23.27 -33.25
N ASN A 2 38.79 22.94 -33.10
CA ASN A 2 37.91 23.56 -32.10
C ASN A 2 37.74 22.56 -30.96
N SER A 3 38.27 22.94 -29.81
CA SER A 3 38.22 22.21 -28.54
C SER A 3 36.91 22.57 -27.84
N SER A 4 35.96 21.64 -27.82
CA SER A 4 34.73 21.78 -27.05
C SER A 4 34.99 21.25 -25.64
N MET A 5 34.88 22.13 -24.64
CA MET A 5 34.86 21.79 -23.23
C MET A 5 33.45 21.31 -22.89
N GLU A 6 33.32 20.10 -22.36
CA GLU A 6 32.09 19.58 -21.79
C GLU A 6 32.10 19.85 -20.29
N ASP A 7 31.20 20.70 -19.82
CA ASP A 7 30.95 20.98 -18.42
C ASP A 7 30.11 19.86 -17.81
N SER A 8 30.74 19.10 -16.91
CA SER A 8 30.09 18.10 -16.06
C SER A 8 29.27 18.82 -14.98
N ASN A 9 27.95 18.88 -15.16
CA ASN A 9 27.04 19.38 -14.14
C ASN A 9 26.64 18.24 -13.20
N GLU A 10 27.22 18.22 -12.00
CA GLU A 10 26.87 17.26 -10.94
C GLU A 10 25.50 17.65 -10.35
N GLY A 11 24.45 16.92 -10.76
CA GLY A 11 23.10 17.11 -10.23
C GLY A 11 23.01 16.71 -8.76
N GLU A 12 22.69 17.68 -7.90
CA GLU A 12 22.37 17.45 -6.49
C GLU A 12 21.09 16.61 -6.35
N GLU A 13 21.18 15.48 -5.67
CA GLU A 13 20.03 14.63 -5.33
C GLU A 13 19.02 15.40 -4.44
N PRO A 14 17.71 15.28 -4.70
CA PRO A 14 16.69 15.91 -3.87
C PRO A 14 16.72 15.34 -2.44
N SER A 15 17.05 16.22 -1.49
CA SER A 15 17.13 15.90 -0.06
C SER A 15 15.74 15.54 0.48
N SER A 16 15.44 14.25 0.48
CA SER A 16 14.21 13.68 1.01
C SER A 16 14.07 14.04 2.50
N LYS A 17 13.02 14.81 2.85
CA LYS A 17 12.65 15.06 4.26
C LYS A 17 12.24 13.74 4.91
N LYS A 18 13.22 13.04 5.48
CA LYS A 18 13.00 11.83 6.26
C LYS A 18 12.03 12.15 7.40
N CYS A 19 10.85 11.54 7.37
CA CYS A 19 10.04 11.41 8.56
C CYS A 19 10.92 10.80 9.66
N LYS A 20 11.00 11.46 10.83
CA LYS A 20 11.73 10.96 12.00
C LYS A 20 11.10 9.62 12.42
N SER A 21 11.59 8.53 11.83
CA SER A 21 11.38 7.20 12.35
C SER A 21 12.28 7.08 13.57
N GLU A 22 11.69 7.11 14.78
CA GLU A 22 12.42 6.71 15.97
C GLU A 22 12.93 5.28 15.75
N SER A 23 14.24 5.14 15.72
CA SER A 23 14.94 3.88 15.53
C SER A 23 14.60 2.94 16.68
N VAL A 24 13.66 2.03 16.48
CA VAL A 24 13.42 0.94 17.43
C VAL A 24 14.57 -0.05 17.25
N GLU A 25 15.52 -0.04 18.19
CA GLU A 25 16.60 -1.01 18.27
C GLU A 25 16.03 -2.44 18.36
N THR A 26 16.02 -3.15 17.23
CA THR A 26 15.69 -4.58 17.21
C THR A 26 16.88 -5.36 17.72
N LYS A 27 16.82 -5.72 19.01
CA LYS A 27 17.74 -6.69 19.60
C LYS A 27 17.48 -8.08 19.02
N ASP A 28 18.45 -8.57 18.25
CA ASP A 28 18.63 -9.98 17.93
C ASP A 28 18.51 -10.84 19.19
N LYS A 29 17.54 -11.77 19.20
CA LYS A 29 17.59 -12.96 20.06
C LYS A 29 16.62 -14.04 19.60
N LYS A 30 17.25 -15.16 19.24
CA LYS A 30 16.86 -16.57 19.49
C LYS A 30 15.83 -17.22 18.58
N GLU A 31 16.34 -18.19 17.83
CA GLU A 31 15.72 -19.51 17.63
C GLU A 31 14.90 -19.94 18.85
N HIS A 32 13.61 -20.11 18.64
CA HIS A 32 12.78 -20.94 19.49
C HIS A 32 11.76 -21.68 18.62
N ASP A 33 12.02 -22.97 18.48
CA ASP A 33 11.09 -24.01 18.08
C ASP A 33 9.87 -23.95 19.00
N SER A 34 8.69 -23.58 18.47
CA SER A 34 7.40 -23.80 19.11
C SER A 34 6.28 -23.67 18.08
N LYS A 35 5.62 -24.79 17.77
CA LYS A 35 4.24 -24.83 17.28
C LYS A 35 3.31 -24.17 18.29
N GLN A 36 3.29 -22.84 18.35
CA GLN A 36 2.14 -22.10 18.84
C GLN A 36 1.36 -21.68 17.60
N LYS A 37 0.33 -22.48 17.29
CA LYS A 37 -0.80 -21.97 16.51
C LYS A 37 -1.41 -20.86 17.36
N ASN A 38 -0.90 -19.64 17.18
CA ASN A 38 -1.66 -18.46 17.55
C ASN A 38 -2.87 -18.51 16.63
N ASP A 39 -3.97 -19.09 17.13
CA ASP A 39 -5.30 -18.88 16.61
C ASP A 39 -5.59 -17.38 16.79
N LEU A 40 -4.97 -16.57 15.93
CA LEU A 40 -5.32 -15.19 15.67
C LEU A 40 -6.72 -15.24 15.08
N HIS A 41 -7.68 -15.41 15.99
CA HIS A 41 -9.09 -15.48 15.69
C HIS A 41 -9.47 -14.12 15.16
N CYS A 42 -9.66 -14.04 13.85
CA CYS A 42 -10.17 -12.86 13.20
C CYS A 42 -11.49 -12.48 13.89
N PRO A 43 -11.61 -11.27 14.47
CA PRO A 43 -12.82 -10.83 15.17
C PRO A 43 -14.09 -10.99 14.33
N MET A 44 -13.96 -10.84 13.01
CA MET A 44 -15.04 -11.03 12.03
C MET A 44 -15.48 -12.49 11.92
N CYS A 45 -14.54 -13.44 11.99
CA CYS A 45 -14.87 -14.86 11.99
C CYS A 45 -15.66 -15.24 13.26
N ASN A 46 -15.31 -14.66 14.41
CA ASN A 46 -16.04 -14.87 15.67
C ASN A 46 -17.47 -14.30 15.68
N ALA A 47 -17.73 -13.33 14.80
CA ALA A 47 -19.04 -12.71 14.64
C ALA A 47 -19.90 -13.39 13.55
N GLY A 48 -19.46 -14.54 13.01
CA GLY A 48 -20.17 -15.23 11.93
C GLY A 48 -20.22 -14.41 10.64
N CYS A 49 -19.23 -13.54 10.39
CA CYS A 49 -19.18 -12.69 9.21
C CYS A 49 -18.19 -13.24 8.17
N LEU A 50 -18.56 -13.11 6.90
CA LEU A 50 -17.76 -13.45 5.73
C LEU A 50 -17.51 -12.20 4.88
N LEU A 51 -16.39 -12.20 4.16
CA LEU A 51 -16.13 -11.21 3.11
C LEU A 51 -16.61 -11.81 1.78
N ARG A 52 -17.61 -11.20 1.16
CA ARG A 52 -18.07 -11.56 -0.18
C ARG A 52 -17.55 -10.54 -1.20
N CYS A 53 -16.73 -11.03 -2.11
CA CYS A 53 -16.28 -10.27 -3.26
C CYS A 53 -17.40 -10.13 -4.29
N GLU A 54 -17.43 -9.03 -5.04
CA GLU A 54 -18.39 -8.82 -6.14
C GLU A 54 -18.28 -9.89 -7.24
N CYS A 55 -17.14 -10.57 -7.36
CA CYS A 55 -16.99 -11.73 -8.24
C CYS A 55 -17.75 -12.99 -7.75
N GLY A 56 -18.40 -12.92 -6.58
CA GLY A 56 -19.13 -14.03 -5.95
C GLY A 56 -18.29 -14.89 -5.01
N HIS A 57 -16.98 -14.64 -4.89
CA HIS A 57 -16.11 -15.43 -4.02
C HIS A 57 -16.24 -14.99 -2.55
N GLU A 58 -16.45 -15.97 -1.67
CA GLU A 58 -16.56 -15.78 -0.23
C GLU A 58 -15.27 -16.20 0.47
N THR A 59 -14.76 -15.37 1.37
CA THR A 59 -13.53 -15.65 2.09
C THR A 59 -13.58 -15.08 3.51
N HIS A 60 -12.84 -15.70 4.41
CA HIS A 60 -12.60 -15.18 5.76
C HIS A 60 -11.39 -14.23 5.83
N SER A 61 -10.66 -14.06 4.72
CA SER A 61 -9.42 -13.32 4.66
C SER A 61 -9.47 -12.22 3.60
N SER A 62 -8.74 -11.12 3.82
CA SER A 62 -8.58 -10.10 2.78
C SER A 62 -7.72 -10.55 1.60
N ARG A 63 -7.14 -11.76 1.64
CA ARG A 63 -6.22 -12.26 0.60
C ARG A 63 -6.85 -12.22 -0.79
N HIS A 64 -8.12 -12.57 -0.90
CA HIS A 64 -8.82 -12.51 -2.17
C HIS A 64 -8.86 -11.10 -2.78
N SER A 65 -8.95 -10.03 -1.98
CA SER A 65 -8.88 -8.65 -2.52
C SER A 65 -7.54 -8.26 -3.11
N ILE A 66 -6.47 -8.98 -2.75
CA ILE A 66 -5.12 -8.75 -3.29
C ILE A 66 -4.98 -9.45 -4.64
N GLU A 67 -5.69 -10.56 -4.83
CA GLU A 67 -5.59 -11.43 -6.01
C GLU A 67 -6.71 -11.15 -7.03
N CYS A 68 -7.84 -10.56 -6.62
CA CYS A 68 -8.97 -10.25 -7.49
C CYS A 68 -8.95 -8.80 -7.98
N ASP A 69 -9.06 -8.62 -9.30
CA ASP A 69 -9.14 -7.31 -9.95
C ASP A 69 -10.38 -6.51 -9.54
N ILE A 70 -11.45 -7.19 -9.09
CA ILE A 70 -12.71 -6.59 -8.64
C ILE A 70 -12.70 -6.60 -7.11
N SER A 71 -12.03 -5.62 -6.50
CA SER A 71 -11.80 -5.60 -5.05
C SER A 71 -12.93 -4.93 -4.24
N ASN A 72 -14.17 -4.97 -4.72
CA ASN A 72 -15.32 -4.55 -3.90
C ASN A 72 -15.69 -5.72 -3.00
N ILE A 73 -15.33 -5.60 -1.72
CA ILE A 73 -15.71 -6.57 -0.69
C ILE A 73 -16.90 -6.01 0.09
N THR A 74 -17.92 -6.83 0.23
CA THR A 74 -19.01 -6.61 1.16
C THR A 74 -18.87 -7.57 2.34
N VAL A 75 -19.21 -7.11 3.54
CA VAL A 75 -19.29 -7.99 4.70
C VAL A 75 -20.71 -8.56 4.73
N ILE A 76 -20.81 -9.88 4.63
CA ILE A 76 -22.09 -10.59 4.75
C ILE A 76 -22.12 -11.38 6.05
N ARG A 77 -23.31 -11.62 6.59
CA ARG A 77 -23.49 -12.59 7.68
C ARG A 77 -23.61 -13.98 7.10
N ASN A 78 -22.95 -14.93 7.75
CA ASN A 78 -23.23 -16.34 7.55
C ASN A 78 -24.56 -16.66 8.24
N GLU A 79 -25.53 -17.19 7.49
CA GLU A 79 -26.87 -17.50 8.02
C GLU A 79 -26.85 -18.72 8.96
N ASP A 80 -25.81 -19.55 8.87
CA ASP A 80 -25.67 -20.79 9.64
C ASP A 80 -25.08 -20.60 11.05
N GLU A 81 -24.56 -19.41 11.38
CA GLU A 81 -23.89 -19.14 12.67
C GLU A 81 -24.82 -18.36 13.64
N PRO A 82 -24.91 -18.78 14.92
CA PRO A 82 -25.74 -18.10 15.91
C PRO A 82 -25.23 -16.67 16.19
N ILE A 83 -26.16 -15.71 16.26
CA ILE A 83 -25.88 -14.29 16.45
C ILE A 83 -25.14 -14.04 17.77
N ARG A 84 -23.82 -13.88 17.72
CA ARG A 84 -23.03 -13.32 18.82
C ARG A 84 -23.09 -11.80 18.73
N ARG A 85 -23.68 -11.15 19.74
CA ARG A 85 -23.87 -9.69 19.76
C ARG A 85 -22.51 -8.99 19.83
N LEU A 86 -22.22 -8.18 18.82
CA LEU A 86 -21.02 -7.34 18.62
C LEU A 86 -20.96 -6.10 19.55
N THR A 87 -21.49 -6.16 20.77
CA THR A 87 -21.51 -4.99 21.67
C THR A 87 -20.17 -4.67 22.33
N ASP A 88 -19.15 -5.51 22.17
CA ASP A 88 -17.83 -5.33 22.81
C ASP A 88 -16.69 -5.00 21.83
N GLN A 89 -16.94 -4.86 20.53
CA GLN A 89 -15.88 -4.52 19.57
C GLN A 89 -16.26 -3.35 18.67
N HIS A 90 -15.58 -2.23 18.90
CA HIS A 90 -15.49 -1.10 17.99
C HIS A 90 -14.99 -1.57 16.61
N VAL A 91 -15.92 -1.92 15.71
CA VAL A 91 -15.60 -2.08 14.29
C VAL A 91 -15.41 -0.69 13.72
N VAL A 92 -14.16 -0.21 13.75
CA VAL A 92 -13.74 0.98 13.03
C VAL A 92 -13.86 0.67 11.55
N SER A 93 -14.85 1.24 10.87
CA SER A 93 -14.94 1.25 9.41
C SER A 93 -13.65 1.87 8.85
N VAL A 94 -12.76 1.03 8.32
CA VAL A 94 -11.52 1.48 7.69
C VAL A 94 -11.90 2.01 6.31
N ARG A 95 -12.11 3.32 6.20
CA ARG A 95 -12.07 4.01 4.91
C ARG A 95 -10.65 3.87 4.36
N LEU A 96 -10.48 2.94 3.41
CA LEU A 96 -9.28 2.90 2.58
C LEU A 96 -9.28 4.16 1.72
N PRO A 97 -8.20 4.94 1.71
CA PRO A 97 -8.02 5.98 0.72
C PRO A 97 -7.82 5.29 -0.61
N THR A 98 -8.87 5.33 -1.41
CA THR A 98 -8.82 4.93 -2.80
C THR A 98 -7.90 5.89 -3.51
N THR A 99 -6.71 5.42 -3.89
CA THR A 99 -6.05 5.94 -5.08
C THR A 99 -6.93 5.51 -6.25
N ASN A 100 -8.03 6.22 -6.52
CA ASN A 100 -8.89 5.93 -7.67
C ASN A 100 -8.22 6.47 -8.95
N THR A 101 -6.93 6.17 -9.06
CA THR A 101 -5.98 6.67 -10.02
C THR A 101 -5.77 5.56 -11.03
N GLN A 102 -6.07 5.85 -12.29
CA GLN A 102 -5.69 4.98 -13.38
C GLN A 102 -4.16 4.81 -13.36
N CYS A 103 -3.68 3.63 -13.71
CA CYS A 103 -2.27 3.42 -13.95
C CYS A 103 -1.76 4.42 -15.02
N VAL A 104 -0.67 5.13 -14.72
CA VAL A 104 -0.15 6.19 -15.61
C VAL A 104 0.52 5.67 -16.88
N ILE A 105 0.79 4.37 -16.97
CA ILE A 105 1.37 3.75 -18.15
C ILE A 105 0.35 3.79 -19.28
N SER A 106 0.75 4.35 -20.43
CA SER A 106 -0.08 4.46 -21.62
C SER A 106 -0.69 3.10 -21.97
N GLN A 107 -2.00 3.08 -22.26
CA GLN A 107 -2.79 1.89 -22.59
C GLN A 107 -3.16 0.97 -21.41
N CYS A 108 -2.83 1.34 -20.17
CA CYS A 108 -3.28 0.58 -19.01
C CYS A 108 -4.61 1.10 -18.44
N GLU A 109 -5.65 0.26 -18.47
CA GLU A 109 -7.00 0.58 -17.96
C GLU A 109 -7.24 0.05 -16.54
N LYS A 110 -6.19 -0.33 -15.81
CA LYS A 110 -6.32 -0.82 -14.43
C LYS A 110 -6.33 0.35 -13.44
N TYR A 111 -7.12 0.21 -12.38
CA TYR A 111 -7.31 1.18 -11.30
C TYR A 111 -6.94 0.55 -9.95
N PRO A 112 -5.64 0.47 -9.60
CA PRO A 112 -5.23 -0.11 -8.34
C PRO A 112 -5.72 0.75 -7.17
N LYS A 113 -6.48 0.17 -6.25
CA LYS A 113 -7.15 0.94 -5.18
C LYS A 113 -6.27 1.32 -4.00
N THR A 114 -5.09 0.70 -3.88
CA THR A 114 -4.15 0.93 -2.78
C THR A 114 -2.75 1.19 -3.31
N PRO A 115 -1.91 1.96 -2.61
CA PRO A 115 -0.51 2.17 -3.00
C PRO A 115 0.28 0.88 -3.19
N LEU A 116 0.10 -0.10 -2.29
CA LEU A 116 0.71 -1.43 -2.41
C LEU A 116 0.19 -2.19 -3.63
N GLY A 117 -1.11 -2.08 -3.93
CA GLY A 117 -1.72 -2.63 -5.12
C GLY A 117 -1.14 -2.01 -6.39
N TYR A 118 -0.93 -0.69 -6.39
CA TYR A 118 -0.35 0.05 -7.50
C TYR A 118 1.10 -0.39 -7.79
N LEU A 119 1.95 -0.49 -6.76
CA LEU A 119 3.31 -1.02 -6.89
C LEU A 119 3.34 -2.46 -7.39
N THR A 120 2.45 -3.31 -6.87
CA THR A 120 2.34 -4.71 -7.30
C THR A 120 1.92 -4.78 -8.77
N HIS A 121 0.99 -3.92 -9.18
CA HIS A 121 0.52 -3.82 -10.55
C HIS A 121 1.64 -3.40 -11.51
N LEU A 122 2.37 -2.31 -11.21
CA LEU A 122 3.52 -1.86 -12.01
C LEU A 122 4.55 -2.99 -12.20
N SER A 123 4.96 -3.62 -11.09
CA SER A 123 5.97 -4.68 -11.14
C SER A 123 5.53 -5.90 -11.93
N ARG A 124 4.27 -6.34 -11.78
CA ARG A 124 3.78 -7.57 -12.41
C ARG A 124 3.46 -7.38 -13.90
N HIS A 125 2.76 -6.29 -14.24
CA HIS A 125 2.20 -6.08 -15.57
C HIS A 125 3.11 -5.25 -16.48
N HIS A 126 3.81 -4.27 -15.93
CA HIS A 126 4.63 -3.32 -16.72
C HIS A 126 6.13 -3.55 -16.57
N LYS A 127 6.54 -4.44 -15.64
CA LYS A 127 7.95 -4.71 -15.33
C LYS A 127 8.74 -3.44 -14.98
N THR A 128 8.05 -2.47 -14.39
CA THR A 128 8.58 -1.15 -14.00
C THR A 128 8.33 -0.89 -12.51
N THR A 129 8.89 0.19 -11.99
CA THR A 129 8.77 0.67 -10.61
C THR A 129 8.28 2.12 -10.59
N LEU A 130 7.90 2.65 -9.42
CA LEU A 130 7.52 4.07 -9.33
C LEU A 130 8.69 4.98 -9.72
N TYR A 131 9.90 4.67 -9.25
CA TYR A 131 11.09 5.46 -9.50
C TYR A 131 11.45 5.53 -10.99
N GLU A 132 11.39 4.40 -11.71
CA GLU A 132 11.66 4.35 -13.16
C GLU A 132 10.66 5.19 -13.97
N GLU A 133 9.43 5.33 -13.48
CA GLU A 133 8.40 6.17 -14.09
C GLU A 133 8.42 7.63 -13.57
N GLY A 134 9.41 7.99 -12.74
CA GLY A 134 9.49 9.31 -12.12
C GLY A 134 8.31 9.60 -11.18
N LEU A 135 7.78 8.60 -10.48
CA LEU A 135 6.62 8.73 -9.59
C LEU A 135 7.01 8.46 -8.13
N PHE A 136 6.19 8.98 -7.21
CA PHE A 136 6.24 8.60 -5.80
C PHE A 136 4.90 8.83 -5.10
N PHE A 137 4.68 8.14 -3.99
CA PHE A 137 3.55 8.41 -3.10
C PHE A 137 3.97 9.38 -1.99
N GLU A 138 3.14 10.37 -1.71
CA GLU A 138 3.24 11.23 -0.53
C GLU A 138 2.06 10.93 0.40
N CYS A 139 2.34 10.56 1.65
CA CYS A 139 1.25 10.39 2.62
C CYS A 139 0.77 11.75 3.16
N SER A 140 -0.39 11.80 3.82
CA SER A 140 -0.92 13.04 4.41
C SER A 140 -0.05 13.69 5.50
N ARG A 141 1.05 13.04 5.91
CA ARG A 141 2.05 13.56 6.84
C ARG A 141 3.30 14.08 6.13
N GLY A 142 3.36 14.02 4.80
CA GLY A 142 4.49 14.44 3.99
C GLY A 142 5.62 13.40 3.89
N CYS A 143 5.37 12.13 4.23
CA CYS A 143 6.37 11.09 4.03
C CYS A 143 6.31 10.61 2.57
N ILE A 144 7.48 10.59 1.93
CA ILE A 144 7.67 10.11 0.56
C ILE A 144 7.91 8.60 0.57
N ILE A 145 7.24 7.90 -0.34
CA ILE A 145 7.30 6.44 -0.47
C ILE A 145 7.44 6.11 -1.95
N SER A 146 8.53 5.43 -2.30
CA SER A 146 8.82 5.01 -3.68
C SER A 146 8.93 3.50 -3.84
N THR A 147 9.09 2.74 -2.76
CA THR A 147 9.27 1.28 -2.82
C THR A 147 8.23 0.50 -2.02
N ARG A 148 8.13 -0.80 -2.30
CA ARG A 148 7.25 -1.73 -1.59
C ARG A 148 7.64 -1.88 -0.12
N SER A 149 8.95 -1.88 0.16
CA SER A 149 9.50 -1.95 1.51
C SER A 149 9.13 -0.70 2.32
N ASP A 150 9.18 0.48 1.68
CA ASP A 150 8.81 1.74 2.33
C ASP A 150 7.36 1.72 2.77
N ILE A 151 6.43 1.28 1.92
CA ILE A 151 5.01 1.15 2.31
C ILE A 151 4.86 0.24 3.52
N SER A 152 5.46 -0.95 3.49
CA SER A 152 5.29 -1.93 4.58
C SER A 152 5.85 -1.42 5.92
N ASN A 153 6.94 -0.65 5.88
CA ASN A 153 7.50 -0.02 7.07
C ASN A 153 6.71 1.21 7.50
N HIS A 154 6.20 1.97 6.53
CA HIS A 154 5.40 3.16 6.76
C HIS A 154 4.06 2.84 7.43
N GLU A 155 3.34 1.81 6.97
CA GLU A 155 2.07 1.38 7.57
C GLU A 155 2.19 0.97 9.05
N LYS A 156 3.40 0.60 9.49
CA LYS A 156 3.68 0.26 10.90
C LYS A 156 3.97 1.48 11.77
N THR A 157 4.43 2.57 11.17
CA THR A 157 5.03 3.71 11.88
C THR A 157 4.28 5.02 11.67
N CYS A 158 3.39 5.09 10.68
CA CYS A 158 2.66 6.28 10.32
C CYS A 158 1.16 6.03 10.30
N ASP A 159 0.43 6.82 11.07
CA ASP A 159 -1.04 6.83 11.07
C ASP A 159 -1.64 7.51 9.83
N GLY A 160 -0.80 8.07 8.96
CA GLY A 160 -1.19 8.67 7.70
C GLY A 160 -1.75 7.61 6.77
N ARG A 161 -3.08 7.50 6.71
CA ARG A 161 -3.73 6.51 5.84
C ARG A 161 -3.81 6.99 4.41
N ASN A 162 -3.94 8.30 4.16
CA ASN A 162 -4.16 8.87 2.84
C ASN A 162 -2.85 9.09 2.09
N TYR A 163 -2.84 8.75 0.80
CA TYR A 163 -1.68 8.90 -0.08
C TYR A 163 -2.10 9.68 -1.33
N THR A 164 -1.18 10.51 -1.82
CA THR A 164 -1.26 11.22 -3.09
C THR A 164 -0.15 10.70 -4.00
N LEU A 165 -0.42 10.54 -5.29
CA LEU A 165 0.60 10.13 -6.28
C LEU A 165 1.15 11.38 -6.97
N HIS A 166 2.46 11.54 -6.96
CA HIS A 166 3.18 12.65 -7.55
C HIS A 166 4.08 12.16 -8.69
N ARG A 167 4.36 13.07 -9.63
CA ARG A 167 5.37 12.88 -10.68
C ARG A 167 6.48 13.90 -10.46
N MET A 168 7.72 13.42 -10.47
CA MET A 168 8.91 14.24 -10.57
C MET A 168 9.06 14.69 -12.03
N ASP A 169 9.12 16.00 -12.25
CA ASP A 169 9.56 16.52 -13.55
C ASP A 169 11.10 16.58 -13.61
N GLU A 170 11.64 16.84 -14.80
CA GLU A 170 13.09 16.97 -15.04
C GLU A 170 13.72 18.19 -14.32
N ASN A 171 12.88 19.10 -13.80
CA ASN A 171 13.30 20.32 -13.10
C ASN A 171 13.13 20.22 -11.58
N GLY A 172 12.71 19.07 -11.05
CA GLY A 172 12.38 18.87 -9.64
C GLY A 172 11.10 19.58 -9.17
N VAL A 173 10.26 20.09 -10.07
CA VAL A 173 8.92 20.60 -9.76
C VAL A 173 7.96 19.42 -9.59
N GLU A 174 7.30 19.40 -8.45
CA GLU A 174 6.31 18.38 -8.11
C GLU A 174 4.97 18.68 -8.79
N GLU A 175 4.60 17.86 -9.77
CA GLU A 175 3.24 17.89 -10.32
C GLU A 175 2.39 16.82 -9.62
N ARG A 176 1.28 17.25 -9.01
CA ARG A 176 0.29 16.34 -8.45
C ARG A 176 -0.45 15.69 -9.59
N VAL A 177 -0.31 14.36 -9.72
CA VAL A 177 -0.93 13.63 -10.82
C VAL A 177 -2.44 13.54 -10.60
N LEU A 178 -2.91 13.33 -9.35
CA LEU A 178 -4.33 13.31 -8.93
C LEU A 178 -4.54 13.62 -7.44
#